data_AF-A0A819LF00-F1
#
_entry.id   AF-A0A819LF00-F1
#
_cell.length_a   1.000
_cell.length_b   1.000
_cell.length_c   1.000
_cell.angle_alpha   90.00
_cell.angle_beta   90.00
_cell.angle_gamma   90.00
#
_symmetry.space_group_name_H-M   'P 1'
#
loop_
_entity.id
_entity.type
_entity.pdbx_description
1 polymer ?
#
loop_
_entity_poly.entity_id
_entity_poly.type
_entity_poly.pdbx_seq_one_letter_code
_entity_poly.pdbx_strand_id
1 'polypeptide(L)'
;MYMKVQQSSLVVAFKDLSHFRRQILAHNAIRLLKNSIDAHGLSKEEIATIKLYVSCSFLYLPLNEALRSEQYEQIKPWFPYLKLFHNAIYKLPERAGIHCRLFDIPSLITNWGVCMYFANETSIEEQHGTIFWITSTSTRDLSILSLNSTKQELILLPGTRFK
;
A
#
# COMPACT_ATOMS: atom_id res chain seq x y z
N MET A 1 -29.31 15.03 -23.99
CA MET A 1 -29.03 14.17 -22.81
C MET A 1 -27.52 13.91 -22.80
N TYR A 2 -26.75 14.73 -22.07
CA TYR A 2 -25.29 14.55 -21.99
C TYR A 2 -24.98 13.41 -21.03
N MET A 3 -24.45 12.28 -21.54
CA MET A 3 -23.87 11.24 -20.69
C MET A 3 -22.62 11.82 -20.03
N LYS A 4 -22.67 12.02 -18.71
CA LYS A 4 -21.45 12.24 -17.91
C LYS A 4 -20.58 11.01 -18.07
N VAL A 5 -19.47 11.13 -18.80
CA VAL A 5 -18.43 10.10 -18.84
C VAL A 5 -17.92 9.93 -17.41
N GLN A 6 -18.24 8.80 -16.79
CA GLN A 6 -17.81 8.47 -15.44
C GLN A 6 -16.29 8.25 -15.50
N GLN A 7 -15.52 9.16 -14.91
CA GLN A 7 -14.06 9.05 -14.88
C GLN A 7 -13.66 7.89 -13.96
N SER A 8 -12.67 7.09 -14.38
CA SER A 8 -12.10 5.97 -13.59
C SER A 8 -11.61 6.45 -12.21
N SER A 9 -11.82 5.66 -11.15
CA SER A 9 -11.47 6.08 -9.78
C SER A 9 -9.96 6.27 -9.61
N LEU A 10 -9.14 5.53 -10.38
CA LEU A 10 -7.69 5.75 -10.47
C LEU A 10 -7.33 7.13 -11.03
N VAL A 11 -8.01 7.58 -12.09
CA VAL A 11 -7.76 8.91 -12.66
C VAL A 11 -8.16 10.00 -11.66
N VAL A 12 -9.24 9.79 -10.91
CA VAL A 12 -9.63 10.69 -9.82
C VAL A 12 -8.59 10.65 -8.70
N ALA A 13 -8.09 9.47 -8.34
CA ALA A 13 -7.09 9.26 -7.29
C ALA A 13 -5.79 10.05 -7.52
N PHE A 14 -5.42 10.25 -8.79
CA PHE A 14 -4.19 10.93 -9.19
C PHE A 14 -4.40 12.31 -9.79
N LYS A 15 -5.61 12.88 -9.72
CA LYS A 15 -5.94 14.16 -10.33
C LYS A 15 -5.03 15.30 -9.83
N ASP A 16 -4.81 15.33 -8.52
CA ASP A 16 -4.01 16.38 -7.85
C ASP A 16 -2.52 15.98 -7.73
N LEU A 17 -2.17 14.79 -8.21
CA LEU A 17 -0.83 14.18 -8.22
C LEU A 17 -0.25 14.20 -9.63
N SER A 18 -0.33 15.36 -10.30
CA SER A 18 -0.03 15.54 -11.72
C SER A 18 1.39 15.11 -12.12
N HIS A 19 2.36 15.23 -11.20
CA HIS A 19 3.75 14.80 -11.40
C HIS A 19 3.89 13.27 -11.54
N PHE A 20 2.97 12.50 -10.95
CA PHE A 20 2.95 11.03 -11.04
C PHE A 20 2.19 10.54 -12.27
N ARG A 21 1.33 11.38 -12.87
CA ARG A 21 0.47 10.99 -14.00
C ARG A 21 1.25 10.38 -15.17
N ARG A 22 2.41 10.93 -15.53
CA ARG A 22 3.26 10.36 -16.60
C ARG A 22 3.87 9.02 -16.19
N GLN A 23 4.32 8.89 -14.95
CA GLN A 23 4.96 7.68 -14.43
C GLN A 23 3.94 6.54 -14.28
N ILE A 24 2.72 6.83 -13.85
CA ILE A 24 1.61 5.88 -13.74
C ILE A 24 1.14 5.41 -15.12
N LEU A 25 1.04 6.31 -16.10
CA LEU A 25 0.70 5.93 -17.48
C LEU A 25 1.82 5.10 -18.14
N ALA A 26 3.08 5.36 -17.79
CA ALA A 26 4.23 4.57 -18.23
C ALA A 26 4.30 3.20 -17.53
N HIS A 27 3.78 3.09 -16.31
CA HIS A 27 3.75 1.83 -15.57
C HIS A 27 2.63 0.93 -16.09
N ASN A 28 2.99 -0.25 -16.59
CA ASN A 28 2.07 -1.24 -17.17
C ASN A 28 1.04 -1.83 -16.16
N ALA A 29 0.94 -1.31 -14.93
CA ALA A 29 -0.02 -1.76 -13.91
C ALA A 29 -1.46 -1.77 -14.43
N ILE A 30 -1.83 -0.82 -15.29
CA ILE A 30 -3.16 -0.76 -15.92
C ILE A 30 -3.33 -1.84 -17.00
N ARG A 31 -2.25 -2.20 -17.71
CA ARG A 31 -2.24 -3.23 -18.78
C ARG A 31 -2.31 -4.66 -18.25
N LEU A 32 -1.91 -4.91 -17.00
CA LEU A 32 -1.92 -6.24 -16.38
C LEU A 32 -3.31 -6.67 -15.86
N LEU A 33 -4.33 -5.81 -15.95
CA LEU A 33 -5.65 -6.05 -15.37
C LEU A 33 -6.60 -6.62 -16.43
N LYS A 34 -6.64 -7.96 -16.58
CA LYS A 34 -7.74 -8.64 -17.31
C LYS A 34 -9.08 -8.38 -16.60
N ASN A 35 -10.20 -8.38 -17.35
CA ASN A 35 -11.58 -8.24 -16.81
C ASN A 35 -11.91 -9.42 -15.90
N SER A 36 -11.53 -9.32 -14.63
CA SER A 36 -11.94 -10.27 -13.58
C SER A 36 -11.99 -9.56 -12.24
N ILE A 37 -13.07 -9.76 -11.50
CA ILE A 37 -13.11 -9.55 -10.06
C ILE A 37 -12.29 -10.70 -9.46
N ASP A 38 -11.40 -10.41 -8.52
CA ASP A 38 -10.65 -11.48 -7.86
C ASP A 38 -11.51 -12.22 -6.81
N ALA A 39 -10.97 -13.28 -6.22
CA ALA A 39 -11.67 -14.08 -5.22
C ALA A 39 -12.08 -13.31 -3.96
N HIS A 40 -11.62 -12.06 -3.78
CA HIS A 40 -11.90 -11.21 -2.62
C HIS A 40 -12.74 -9.97 -2.97
N GLY A 41 -13.30 -9.90 -4.18
CA GLY A 41 -14.17 -8.80 -4.57
C GLY A 41 -13.41 -7.50 -4.89
N LEU A 42 -12.10 -7.58 -5.14
CA LEU A 42 -11.32 -6.43 -5.58
C LEU A 42 -11.64 -6.11 -7.05
N SER A 43 -11.97 -4.85 -7.28
CA SER A 43 -12.03 -4.28 -8.62
C SER A 43 -10.62 -4.14 -9.20
N LYS A 44 -10.53 -4.01 -10.51
CA LYS A 44 -9.26 -3.72 -11.19
C LYS A 44 -8.54 -2.51 -10.62
N GLU A 45 -9.28 -1.44 -10.34
CA GLU A 45 -8.71 -0.19 -9.88
C GLU A 45 -8.07 -0.36 -8.51
N GLU A 46 -8.72 -1.12 -7.63
CA GLU A 46 -8.21 -1.48 -6.31
C GLU A 46 -6.95 -2.35 -6.41
N ILE A 47 -6.94 -3.39 -7.26
CA ILE A 47 -5.75 -4.21 -7.53
C ILE A 47 -4.60 -3.34 -8.04
N ALA A 48 -4.87 -2.46 -9.01
CA ALA A 48 -3.86 -1.57 -9.57
C ALA A 48 -3.27 -0.65 -8.50
N THR A 49 -4.12 -0.12 -7.62
CA THR A 49 -3.74 0.81 -6.56
C THR A 49 -2.76 0.15 -5.60
N ILE A 50 -3.04 -1.10 -5.21
CA ILE A 50 -2.14 -1.87 -4.35
C ILE A 50 -0.83 -2.22 -5.08
N LYS A 51 -0.90 -2.68 -6.33
CA LYS A 51 0.32 -2.99 -7.12
C LYS A 51 1.20 -1.77 -7.33
N LEU A 52 0.60 -0.61 -7.60
CA LEU A 52 1.33 0.65 -7.71
C LEU A 52 2.01 1.00 -6.39
N TYR A 53 1.35 0.80 -5.24
CA TYR A 53 1.99 1.02 -3.94
C TYR A 53 3.21 0.10 -3.76
N VAL A 54 3.02 -1.20 -3.98
CA VAL A 54 4.03 -2.23 -3.68
C VAL A 54 5.23 -2.15 -4.64
N SER A 55 4.98 -1.94 -5.93
CA SER A 55 6.01 -2.07 -6.97
C SER A 55 6.66 -0.76 -7.40
N CYS A 56 6.11 0.40 -7.01
CA CYS A 56 6.59 1.70 -7.50
C CYS A 56 7.18 2.56 -6.38
N SER A 57 8.51 2.65 -6.32
CA SER A 57 9.22 3.55 -5.39
C SER A 57 8.83 5.01 -5.56
N PHE A 58 8.55 5.44 -6.79
CA PHE A 58 8.05 6.79 -7.04
C PHE A 58 6.71 7.06 -6.35
N LEU A 59 5.95 6.04 -5.95
CA LEU A 59 4.66 6.23 -5.28
C LEU A 59 4.78 6.04 -3.77
N TYR A 60 5.32 4.91 -3.31
CA TYR A 60 5.31 4.62 -1.88
C TYR A 60 6.25 5.51 -1.07
N LEU A 61 7.38 5.97 -1.64
CA LEU A 61 8.32 6.84 -0.93
C LEU A 61 7.68 8.20 -0.58
N PRO A 62 7.20 9.00 -1.56
CA PRO A 62 6.62 10.31 -1.26
C PRO A 62 5.29 10.21 -0.51
N LEU A 63 4.51 9.14 -0.71
CA LEU A 63 3.30 8.92 0.09
C LEU A 63 3.66 8.68 1.57
N ASN A 64 4.62 7.80 1.85
CA ASN A 64 5.04 7.53 3.22
C ASN A 64 5.74 8.73 3.86
N GLU A 65 6.43 9.57 3.09
CA GLU A 65 6.97 10.85 3.56
C GLU A 65 5.85 11.81 3.96
N ALA A 66 4.86 12.02 3.09
CA ALA A 66 3.71 12.88 3.37
C ALA A 66 2.87 12.37 4.57
N LEU A 67 2.76 11.05 4.73
CA LEU A 67 2.08 10.44 5.88
C LEU A 67 2.83 10.66 7.20
N ARG A 68 4.18 10.66 7.17
CA ARG A 68 5.02 10.82 8.36
C ARG A 68 5.34 12.27 8.69
N SER A 69 5.08 13.21 7.78
CA SER A 69 5.38 14.62 8.01
C SER A 69 4.46 15.29 9.02
N GLU A 70 3.32 14.66 9.34
CA GLU A 70 2.24 15.22 10.19
C GLU A 70 1.67 16.55 9.66
N GLN A 71 1.99 16.93 8.42
CA GLN A 71 1.52 18.16 7.80
C GLN A 71 0.31 17.90 6.92
N TYR A 72 -0.84 18.47 7.33
CA TYR A 72 -2.12 18.30 6.62
C TYR A 72 -2.03 18.66 5.13
N GLU A 73 -1.36 19.76 4.79
CA GLU A 73 -1.24 20.23 3.40
C GLU A 73 -0.42 19.27 2.52
N GLN A 74 0.51 18.50 3.10
CA GLN A 74 1.28 17.51 2.37
C GLN A 74 0.49 16.24 2.09
N ILE A 75 -0.39 15.83 3.02
CA ILE A 75 -1.17 14.59 2.89
C ILE A 75 -2.47 14.77 2.11
N LYS A 76 -3.06 15.97 2.15
CA LYS A 76 -4.36 16.28 1.51
C LYS A 76 -4.43 15.89 0.02
N PRO A 77 -3.40 16.12 -0.83
CA PRO A 77 -3.40 15.68 -2.23
C PRO A 77 -3.52 14.15 -2.40
N TRP A 78 -3.15 13.38 -1.38
CA TRP A 78 -3.16 11.92 -1.40
C TRP A 78 -4.50 11.32 -0.96
N PHE A 79 -5.44 12.10 -0.42
CA PHE A 79 -6.71 11.56 0.09
C PHE A 79 -7.52 10.76 -0.94
N PRO A 80 -7.64 11.19 -2.20
CA PRO A 80 -8.32 10.38 -3.22
C PRO A 80 -7.66 9.01 -3.44
N TYR A 81 -6.32 8.98 -3.46
CA TYR A 81 -5.55 7.74 -3.55
C TYR A 81 -5.69 6.88 -2.29
N LEU A 82 -5.51 7.46 -1.11
CA LEU A 82 -5.62 6.77 0.18
C LEU A 82 -7.00 6.16 0.39
N LYS A 83 -8.07 6.84 -0.05
CA LYS A 83 -9.43 6.30 0.00
C LYS A 83 -9.55 5.04 -0.85
N LEU A 84 -9.08 5.07 -2.11
CA LEU A 84 -9.12 3.91 -3.00
C LEU A 84 -8.23 2.78 -2.48
N PHE A 85 -7.05 3.12 -1.99
CA PHE A 85 -6.09 2.18 -1.42
C PHE A 85 -6.63 1.51 -0.16
N HIS A 86 -7.16 2.26 0.80
CA HIS A 86 -7.77 1.69 2.01
C HIS A 86 -8.94 0.78 1.66
N ASN A 87 -9.84 1.20 0.78
CA ASN A 87 -10.96 0.35 0.33
C ASN A 87 -10.47 -0.98 -0.25
N ALA A 88 -9.39 -0.96 -1.03
CA ALA A 88 -8.76 -2.15 -1.55
C ALA A 88 -8.18 -3.03 -0.42
N ILE A 89 -7.38 -2.44 0.47
CA ILE A 89 -6.71 -3.17 1.55
C ILE A 89 -7.71 -3.80 2.53
N TYR A 90 -8.85 -3.16 2.81
CA TYR A 90 -9.88 -3.71 3.70
C TYR A 90 -10.60 -4.96 3.14
N LYS A 91 -10.54 -5.19 1.82
CA LYS A 91 -11.08 -6.41 1.20
C LYS A 91 -10.15 -7.60 1.31
N LEU A 92 -8.87 -7.37 1.61
CA LEU A 92 -7.89 -8.44 1.76
C LEU A 92 -8.12 -9.20 3.08
N PRO A 93 -7.83 -10.51 3.10
CA PRO A 93 -7.94 -11.31 4.31
C PRO A 93 -7.01 -10.76 5.40
N GLU A 94 -7.52 -10.77 6.63
CA GLU A 94 -6.71 -10.48 7.81
C GLU A 94 -5.76 -11.64 8.08
N ARG A 95 -4.54 -11.28 8.48
CA ARG A 95 -3.56 -12.26 8.92
C ARG A 95 -2.96 -11.81 10.23
N ALA A 96 -3.22 -12.60 11.28
CA ALA A 96 -2.52 -12.44 12.54
C ALA A 96 -1.15 -13.12 12.46
N GLY A 97 -0.12 -12.49 13.00
CA GLY A 97 1.20 -13.11 13.06
C GLY A 97 2.28 -12.26 13.70
N ILE A 98 3.46 -12.85 13.83
CA ILE A 98 4.71 -12.16 14.15
C ILE A 98 5.32 -11.72 12.82
N HIS A 99 5.71 -10.47 12.74
CA HIS A 99 6.18 -9.83 11.53
C HIS A 99 7.46 -9.06 11.81
N CYS A 100 8.42 -9.14 10.91
CA CYS A 100 9.73 -8.54 11.12
C CYS A 100 9.90 -7.27 10.29
N ARG A 101 10.42 -6.21 10.90
CA ARG A 101 10.86 -5.01 10.18
C ARG A 101 12.03 -4.32 10.84
N LEU A 102 12.91 -3.75 10.02
CA LEU A 102 13.93 -2.79 10.44
C LEU A 102 13.28 -1.44 10.80
N PHE A 103 13.34 -1.03 12.06
CA PHE A 103 13.08 0.37 12.46
C PHE A 103 14.35 0.98 13.05
N ASP A 104 14.35 2.30 13.16
CA ASP A 104 15.24 3.04 14.04
C ASP A 104 14.35 3.66 15.14
N ILE A 105 14.71 3.40 16.40
CA ILE A 105 14.33 4.14 17.63
C ILE A 105 12.87 3.93 18.21
N PRO A 106 12.48 4.48 19.42
CA PRO A 106 12.07 3.70 20.62
C PRO A 106 10.58 3.83 21.05
N SER A 107 10.19 3.00 22.04
CA SER A 107 8.95 2.94 22.89
C SER A 107 7.68 3.72 22.48
N LEU A 108 6.57 2.96 22.31
CA LEU A 108 5.20 3.36 21.93
C LEU A 108 5.12 4.26 20.68
N ILE A 109 5.08 3.61 19.51
CA ILE A 109 5.11 4.29 18.22
C ILE A 109 3.74 4.20 17.55
N THR A 110 3.19 5.35 17.14
CA THR A 110 2.14 5.39 16.12
C THR A 110 2.82 5.42 14.76
N ASN A 111 2.73 4.33 14.00
CA ASN A 111 3.22 4.31 12.64
C ASN A 111 2.19 4.97 11.71
N TRP A 112 2.44 6.22 11.33
CA TRP A 112 1.62 6.94 10.37
C TRP A 112 1.85 6.55 8.91
N GLY A 113 2.91 5.80 8.59
CA GLY A 113 3.17 5.31 7.24
C GLY A 113 2.47 3.97 6.95
N VAL A 114 2.40 3.60 5.68
CA VAL A 114 2.06 2.24 5.29
C VAL A 114 3.35 1.39 5.37
N CYS A 115 3.25 0.23 6.02
CA CYS A 115 4.40 -0.64 6.25
C CYS A 115 4.22 -2.00 5.58
N MET A 116 5.23 -2.44 4.82
CA MET A 116 5.31 -3.81 4.33
C MET A 116 6.18 -4.66 5.26
N TYR A 117 5.79 -5.91 5.45
CA TYR A 117 6.48 -6.89 6.29
C TYR A 117 6.69 -8.19 5.52
N PHE A 118 7.71 -8.93 5.92
CA PHE A 118 7.88 -10.32 5.53
C PHE A 118 7.39 -11.22 6.66
N ALA A 119 6.62 -12.25 6.32
CA ALA A 119 6.16 -13.24 7.29
C ALA A 119 7.26 -14.23 7.74
N ASN A 120 8.38 -14.31 7.00
CA ASN A 120 9.44 -15.29 7.24
C ASN A 120 10.79 -14.62 7.56
N GLU A 121 11.48 -15.11 8.58
CA GLU A 121 12.79 -14.64 9.05
C GLU A 121 13.90 -14.76 8.00
N THR A 122 13.85 -15.81 7.17
CA THR A 122 14.88 -16.13 6.17
C THR A 122 14.98 -15.11 5.03
N SER A 123 14.02 -14.19 4.92
CA SER A 123 13.97 -13.16 3.88
C SER A 123 14.60 -11.84 4.32
N ILE A 124 15.05 -11.74 5.58
CA ILE A 124 15.73 -10.56 6.12
C ILE A 124 17.22 -10.76 5.84
N GLU A 125 17.65 -10.38 4.63
CA GLU A 125 19.08 -10.23 4.34
C GLU A 125 19.67 -9.20 5.30
N GLU A 126 20.93 -9.40 5.70
CA GLU A 126 21.71 -8.56 6.61
C GLU A 126 21.77 -7.10 6.13
N GLN A 127 20.71 -6.34 6.38
CA GLN A 127 20.66 -4.92 6.13
C GLN A 127 20.85 -4.17 7.44
N HIS A 128 21.67 -3.13 7.39
CA HIS A 128 21.97 -2.26 8.52
C HIS A 128 20.67 -1.67 9.11
N GLY A 129 20.36 -1.99 10.36
CA GLY A 129 19.21 -1.45 11.11
C GLY A 129 18.80 -2.32 12.30
N THR A 130 17.76 -1.90 13.05
CA THR A 130 17.24 -2.65 14.21
C THR A 130 16.03 -3.47 13.80
N ILE A 131 16.08 -4.81 13.92
CA ILE A 131 14.94 -5.69 13.63
C ILE A 131 13.95 -5.69 14.80
N PHE A 132 12.68 -5.45 14.50
CA PHE A 132 11.56 -5.54 15.44
C PHE A 132 10.68 -6.73 15.11
N TRP A 133 10.35 -7.49 16.14
CA TRP A 133 9.33 -8.53 16.12
C TRP A 133 8.00 -7.90 16.50
N ILE A 134 7.09 -7.79 15.54
CA ILE A 134 5.80 -7.15 15.72
C ILE A 134 4.72 -8.20 15.61
N THR A 135 4.01 -8.45 16.71
CA THR A 135 2.74 -9.18 16.68
C THR A 135 1.63 -8.23 16.31
N SER A 136 0.91 -8.50 15.23
CA SER A 136 -0.27 -7.71 14.86
C SER A 136 -1.42 -8.62 14.45
N THR A 137 -2.63 -8.23 14.82
CA THR A 137 -3.89 -8.85 14.40
C THR A 137 -4.50 -8.15 13.18
N SER A 138 -3.98 -6.98 12.80
CA SER A 138 -4.58 -6.09 11.79
C SER A 138 -3.82 -6.06 10.46
N THR A 139 -2.83 -6.93 10.26
CA THR A 139 -2.14 -7.00 8.96
C THR A 139 -3.02 -7.65 7.89
N ARG A 140 -2.75 -7.27 6.64
CA ARG A 140 -3.46 -7.76 5.47
C ARG A 140 -2.52 -8.54 4.57
N ASP A 141 -2.97 -9.69 4.11
CA ASP A 141 -2.18 -10.58 3.27
C ASP A 141 -2.17 -10.12 1.80
N LEU A 142 -0.97 -9.84 1.28
CA LEU A 142 -0.76 -9.44 -0.12
C LEU A 142 -0.37 -10.60 -1.03
N SER A 143 -0.31 -11.84 -0.54
CA SER A 143 0.09 -13.02 -1.33
C SER A 143 -0.76 -13.22 -2.59
N ILE A 144 -2.02 -12.78 -2.58
CA ILE A 144 -2.89 -12.80 -3.77
C ILE A 144 -2.38 -11.89 -4.91
N LEU A 145 -1.60 -10.87 -4.60
CA LEU A 145 -1.08 -9.90 -5.57
C LEU A 145 0.35 -10.19 -6.01
N SER A 146 1.07 -11.02 -5.25
CA SER A 146 2.44 -11.41 -5.56
C SER A 146 2.46 -12.41 -6.71
N LEU A 147 3.29 -12.13 -7.73
CA LEU A 147 3.58 -13.09 -8.79
C LEU A 147 4.45 -14.26 -8.30
N ASN A 148 5.12 -14.09 -7.15
CA ASN A 148 6.02 -15.06 -6.53
C ASN A 148 5.49 -15.42 -5.13
N SER A 149 4.90 -16.61 -5.02
CA SER A 149 4.28 -17.16 -3.80
C SER A 149 5.23 -17.33 -2.61
N THR A 150 6.54 -17.15 -2.80
CA THR A 150 7.57 -17.33 -1.78
C THR A 150 7.75 -16.10 -0.88
N LYS A 151 7.43 -14.89 -1.37
CA LYS A 151 7.46 -13.67 -0.56
C LYS A 151 6.07 -13.43 0.02
N GLN A 152 5.87 -13.87 1.26
CA GLN A 152 4.67 -13.57 2.02
C GLN A 152 4.75 -12.13 2.51
N GLU A 153 4.28 -11.23 1.63
CA GLU A 153 4.23 -9.80 1.89
C GLU A 153 2.94 -9.48 2.65
N LEU A 154 3.11 -8.79 3.76
CA LEU A 154 2.01 -8.32 4.60
C LEU A 154 2.03 -6.81 4.64
N ILE A 155 0.87 -6.20 4.75
CA ILE A 155 0.75 -4.75 4.84
C ILE A 155 0.03 -4.33 6.10
N LEU A 156 0.57 -3.30 6.74
CA LEU A 156 -0.01 -2.65 7.88
C LEU A 156 -0.39 -1.21 7.53
N LEU A 157 -1.60 -0.85 7.95
CA LEU A 157 -2.20 0.44 7.68
C LEU A 157 -1.59 1.55 8.56
N PRO A 158 -1.62 2.80 8.06
CA PRO A 158 -1.18 3.96 8.80
C PRO A 158 -2.07 4.20 10.04
N GLY A 159 -1.48 4.79 11.08
CA GLY A 159 -2.13 5.00 12.37
C GLY A 159 -2.06 3.79 13.31
N THR A 160 -1.33 2.73 12.95
CA THR A 160 -1.18 1.57 13.84
C THR A 160 -0.28 1.93 15.02
N ARG A 161 -0.73 1.61 16.24
CA ARG A 161 0.03 1.83 17.48
C ARG A 161 0.64 0.53 17.97
N PHE A 162 1.93 0.53 18.26
CA PHE A 162 2.64 -0.57 18.90
C PHE A 162 2.83 -0.26 20.38
N LYS A 163 2.58 -1.25 21.25
CA LYS A 163 2.77 -1.17 22.71
C LYS A 163 3.87 -2.12 23.13
#